data_AF-A0A2V5M2I1-F1
#
_entry.id   AF-A0A2V5M2I1-F1
#
_cell.length_a   1.000
_cell.length_b   1.000
_cell.length_c   1.000
_cell.angle_alpha   90.00
_cell.angle_beta   90.00
_cell.angle_gamma   90.00
#
_symmetry.space_group_name_H-M   'P 1'
#
loop_
_entity.id
_entity.type
_entity.pdbx_description
1 polymer ?
#
loop_
_entity_poly.entity_id
_entity_poly.type
_entity_poly.pdbx_seq_one_letter_code
_entity_poly.pdbx_strand_id
1 'polypeptide(L)' 'MASKNSAPLVASHPLTHVDDYLEIGQKAGASDVHLAANARPKWRLHGRLEPIWPDAPRLTAEHTAALAEAFVPEVYKN' A
#
# COMPACT_ATOMS: atom_id res chain seq x y z
N MET A 1 -34.52 -11.38 -3.26
CA MET A 1 -33.63 -11.23 -2.10
C MET A 1 -32.23 -11.66 -2.55
N ALA A 2 -31.39 -10.72 -3.00
CA ALA A 2 -30.00 -11.02 -3.36
C ALA A 2 -29.10 -10.49 -2.25
N SER A 3 -28.33 -11.40 -1.64
CA SER A 3 -27.42 -11.13 -0.54
C SER A 3 -26.34 -10.14 -0.97
N LYS A 4 -26.37 -8.93 -0.42
CA LYS A 4 -25.27 -7.95 -0.54
C LYS A 4 -24.22 -8.28 0.52
N ASN A 5 -23.48 -9.38 0.33
CA ASN A 5 -22.17 -9.51 0.95
C ASN A 5 -21.19 -8.66 0.13
N SER A 6 -21.32 -7.34 0.27
CA SER A 6 -20.33 -6.42 -0.25
C SER A 6 -19.13 -6.48 0.69
N ALA A 7 -18.12 -7.28 0.35
CA ALA A 7 -16.78 -7.07 0.89
C ALA A 7 -16.43 -5.59 0.72
N PRO A 8 -15.79 -4.94 1.70
CA PRO A 8 -15.44 -3.53 1.56
C PRO A 8 -14.67 -3.36 0.25
N LEU A 9 -15.11 -2.40 -0.56
CA LEU A 9 -14.44 -1.99 -1.80
C LEU A 9 -13.05 -1.47 -1.39
N VAL A 10 -12.07 -2.36 -1.38
CA VAL A 10 -10.66 -1.97 -1.24
C VAL A 10 -10.38 -1.05 -2.42
N ALA A 11 -9.98 0.19 -2.14
CA ALA A 11 -9.82 1.22 -3.16
C ALA A 11 -8.95 0.71 -4.32
N SER A 12 -9.37 1.02 -5.55
CA SER A 12 -8.61 0.67 -6.75
C SER A 12 -7.30 1.45 -6.75
N HIS A 13 -6.21 0.71 -6.84
CA HIS A 13 -4.85 1.23 -6.85
C HIS A 13 -4.62 2.41 -7.81
N PRO A 14 -3.66 3.29 -7.47
CA PRO A 14 -2.78 3.18 -6.31
C PRO A 14 -3.34 3.98 -5.10
N LEU A 15 -3.13 3.47 -3.87
CA LEU A 15 -3.64 4.12 -2.64
C LEU A 15 -2.87 5.41 -2.35
N THR A 16 -3.52 6.37 -1.71
CA THR A 16 -3.01 7.74 -1.57
C THR A 16 -2.20 7.98 -0.30
N HIS A 17 -2.33 7.15 0.72
CA HIS A 17 -1.60 7.30 1.98
C HIS A 17 -0.85 6.03 2.38
N VAL A 18 0.28 6.18 3.08
CA VAL A 18 1.09 5.04 3.56
C VAL A 18 0.30 4.18 4.56
N ASP A 19 -0.52 4.81 5.41
CA ASP A 19 -1.32 4.12 6.42
C ASP A 19 -2.29 3.08 5.82
N ASP A 20 -2.85 3.35 4.64
CA ASP A 20 -3.76 2.39 3.98
C ASP A 20 -3.01 1.10 3.62
N TYR A 21 -1.76 1.21 3.15
CA TYR A 21 -0.93 0.04 2.88
C TYR A 21 -0.51 -0.67 4.17
N LEU A 22 -0.18 0.09 5.22
CA LEU A 22 0.19 -0.46 6.53
C LEU A 22 -0.96 -1.21 7.18
N GLU A 23 -2.19 -0.69 7.12
CA GLU A 23 -3.38 -1.36 7.65
C GLU A 23 -3.61 -2.70 6.95
N ILE A 24 -3.45 -2.75 5.62
CA ILE A 24 -3.56 -3.97 4.82
C ILE A 24 -2.45 -4.97 5.20
N GLY A 25 -1.21 -4.49 5.30
CA GLY A 25 -0.07 -5.31 5.72
C GLY A 25 -0.27 -5.89 7.13
N GLN A 26 -0.71 -5.07 8.08
CA GLN A 26 -0.96 -5.48 9.47
C GLN A 26 -2.06 -6.54 9.55
N LYS A 27 -3.18 -6.35 8.86
CA LYS A 27 -4.28 -7.33 8.81
C LYS A 27 -3.86 -8.66 8.19
N ALA A 28 -2.93 -8.64 7.24
CA ALA A 28 -2.39 -9.83 6.59
C ALA A 28 -1.28 -10.51 7.40
N GLY A 29 -0.73 -9.88 8.44
CA GLY A 29 0.43 -10.40 9.18
C GLY A 29 1.76 -10.21 8.46
N ALA A 30 1.86 -9.22 7.57
CA ALA A 30 3.12 -8.83 6.95
C ALA A 30 4.04 -8.13 7.96
N SER A 31 5.34 -8.35 7.85
CA SER A 31 6.35 -7.66 8.66
C SER A 31 6.70 -6.28 8.10
N ASP A 32 6.66 -6.13 6.77
CA ASP A 32 7.09 -4.93 6.07
C ASP A 32 6.18 -4.65 4.87
N VAL A 33 6.04 -3.37 4.52
CA VAL A 33 5.47 -2.90 3.25
C VAL A 33 6.56 -2.18 2.47
N HIS A 34 6.68 -2.49 1.18
CA HIS A 34 7.66 -1.89 0.28
C HIS A 34 6.94 -1.10 -0.83
N LEU A 35 7.11 0.23 -0.81
CA LEU A 35 6.56 1.18 -1.76
C LEU A 35 7.72 1.87 -2.49
N ALA A 36 7.94 1.54 -3.76
CA ALA A 36 9.09 2.02 -4.52
C ALA A 36 8.70 2.36 -5.96
N ALA A 37 9.34 3.39 -6.53
CA ALA A 37 9.11 3.82 -7.90
C ALA A 37 9.42 2.69 -8.89
N ASN A 38 8.64 2.63 -9.97
CA ASN A 38 8.71 1.59 -11.00
C ASN A 38 8.52 0.15 -10.46
N ALA A 39 7.92 -0.01 -9.28
CA ALA A 39 7.56 -1.30 -8.70
C ALA A 39 6.07 -1.34 -8.32
N ARG A 40 5.48 -2.54 -8.33
CA ARG A 40 4.18 -2.74 -7.68
C ARG A 40 4.36 -2.61 -6.16
N PRO A 41 3.33 -2.20 -5.41
CA PRO A 41 3.33 -2.33 -3.94
C PRO A 41 3.61 -3.78 -3.54
N LYS A 42 4.57 -3.99 -2.63
CA LYS A 42 4.94 -5.32 -2.13
C LYS A 42 4.82 -5.35 -0.61
N TRP A 43 4.68 -6.55 -0.07
CA TRP A 43 4.81 -6.83 1.35
C TRP A 43 5.85 -7.90 1.60
N ARG A 44 6.30 -8.00 2.85
CA ARG A 44 6.99 -9.19 3.34
C ARG A 44 6.03 -10.00 4.20
N LEU A 45 5.51 -11.10 3.66
CA LEU A 45 4.61 -12.00 4.37
C LEU A 45 5.35 -13.28 4.75
N HIS A 46 5.48 -13.57 6.05
CA HIS A 46 6.21 -14.72 6.59
C HIS A 46 7.62 -14.90 5.96
N GLY A 47 8.35 -13.80 5.82
CA GLY A 47 9.71 -13.76 5.26
C GLY A 47 9.79 -13.64 3.73
N ARG A 48 8.67 -13.80 3.01
CA ARG A 48 8.63 -13.75 1.54
C ARG A 48 8.24 -12.37 1.03
N LEU A 49 9.07 -11.82 0.14
CA LEU A 49 8.78 -10.55 -0.52
C LEU A 49 7.96 -10.80 -1.80
N GLU A 50 6.72 -10.32 -1.84
CA GLU A 50 5.81 -10.54 -2.96
C GLU A 50 4.85 -9.34 -3.16
N PRO A 51 4.24 -9.16 -4.34
CA PRO A 51 3.25 -8.12 -4.55
C PRO A 51 2.07 -8.28 -3.61
N ILE A 52 1.56 -7.17 -3.07
CA ILE A 52 0.31 -7.19 -2.28
C ILE A 52 -0.86 -7.56 -3.20
N TRP A 53 -0.86 -7.01 -4.41
CA TRP A 53 -1.77 -7.36 -5.50
C TRP A 53 -0.98 -7.71 -6.76
N PRO A 54 -1.20 -8.89 -7.38
CA PRO A 54 -0.50 -9.30 -8.59
C PRO A 54 -0.71 -8.38 -9.79
N ASP A 55 -1.83 -7.67 -9.85
CA ASP A 55 -2.31 -6.84 -10.95
C ASP A 55 -2.17 -5.33 -10.70
N ALA A 56 -1.80 -4.88 -9.49
CA ALA A 56 -1.62 -3.47 -9.19
C ALA A 56 -0.61 -2.79 -10.14
N PRO A 57 -0.86 -1.53 -10.57
CA PRO A 57 0.07 -0.79 -11.40
C PRO A 57 1.41 -0.57 -10.67
N ARG A 58 2.46 -0.28 -11.45
CA ARG A 58 3.73 0.17 -10.89
C ARG A 58 3.55 1.60 -10.36
N LEU A 59 4.06 1.88 -9.17
CA LEU A 59 4.07 3.22 -8.60
C LEU A 59 4.99 4.12 -9.42
N THR A 60 4.59 5.37 -9.65
CA THR A 60 5.45 6.38 -10.28
C THR A 60 6.36 7.05 -9.25
N ALA A 61 7.36 7.79 -9.71
CA ALA A 61 8.25 8.54 -8.82
C ALA A 61 7.47 9.61 -8.03
N GLU A 62 6.58 10.33 -8.70
CA GLU A 62 5.73 11.38 -8.13
C GLU A 62 4.81 10.79 -7.05
N HIS A 63 4.24 9.61 -7.30
CA HIS A 63 3.38 8.99 -6.31
C HIS A 63 4.17 8.55 -5.07
N THR A 64 5.34 7.94 -5.24
CA THR A 64 6.17 7.57 -4.08
C THR A 64 6.67 8.78 -3.28
N ALA A 65 6.93 9.91 -3.94
CA ALA A 65 7.25 11.16 -3.27
C ALA A 65 6.07 11.67 -2.47
N ALA A 66 4.88 11.73 -3.06
CA ALA A 66 3.66 12.15 -2.37
C ALA A 66 3.32 11.27 -1.15
N LEU A 67 3.54 9.95 -1.25
CA LEU A 67 3.38 9.02 -0.12
C LEU A 67 4.35 9.35 1.02
N ALA A 68 5.62 9.62 0.71
CA ALA A 68 6.61 9.99 1.71
C ALA A 68 6.30 11.36 2.35
N GLU A 69 5.95 12.36 1.54
CA GLU A 69 5.63 13.71 1.99
C GLU A 69 4.39 13.77 2.89
N ALA A 70 3.36 12.98 2.59
CA ALA A 70 2.15 12.89 3.40
C ALA A 70 2.38 12.12 4.72
N PHE A 71 3.28 11.13 4.71
CA PHE A 71 3.54 10.28 5.87
C PHE A 71 4.51 10.92 6.88
N VAL A 72 5.54 11.63 6.41
CA VAL A 72 6.56 12.22 7.28
C VAL A 72 6.00 13.49 7.94
N PRO A 73 5.96 13.58 9.29
CA PRO A 73 5.56 14.81 9.97
C PRO A 73 6.46 15.99 9.60
N GLU A 74 5.88 17.19 9.58
CA GLU A 74 6.60 18.42 9.18
C GLU A 74 7.87 18.67 10.01
N VAL A 75 7.87 18.28 11.29
CA VAL A 75 9.03 18.43 12.18
C VAL A 75 10.27 17.65 11.73
N TYR A 76 10.08 16.66 10.85
CA TYR A 76 11.13 15.82 10.28
C TYR A 76 11.42 16.14 8.81
N LYS A 77 10.78 17.17 8.24
CA LYS A 77 11.10 17.69 6.91
C LYS A 77 12.15 18.80 7.06
N ASN A 78 13.10 18.83 6.13
CA ASN A 78 14.24 19.75 6.12
C ASN A 78 13.86 21.15 5.66
#